data_AF-A0A7S2P6Z3-F1
#
_entry.id   AF-A0A7S2P6Z3-F1
#
_cell.length_a   1.000
_cell.length_b   1.000
_cell.length_c   1.000
_cell.angle_alpha   90.00
_cell.angle_beta   90.00
_cell.angle_gamma   90.00
#
_symmetry.space_group_name_H-M   'P 1'
#
loop_
_entity.id
_entity.type
_entity.pdbx_description
1 polymer ?
#
loop_
_entity_poly.entity_id
_entity_poly.type
_entity_poly.pdbx_seq_one_letter_code
_entity_poly.pdbx_strand_id
1 'polypeptide(L)'
;ELHAERTSVAAQHRAAGRQSEALRDRAQHAAATVDALQLRLDRLDARLAHNLAGDGGERAEVARELLEAQQAAADMGAQLAQLESREGRLRRTMAELDLEIEAATARPEEFLAEGLRNVNAHFERLLGEERLQAARLLERLERAEQEAERQRAEHEGQREDWRGELRTLQLEKDAEAALAEQRLAATEQQVREARAWVEHLKEASDTKAVGLRQLEGQEFQLDKIKQALSELTDV
;
A
#
# COMPACT_ATOMS: atom_id res chain seq x y z
N GLU A 1 20.40 -10.83 -38.09
CA GLU A 1 21.28 -11.05 -39.25
C GLU A 1 22.55 -11.80 -38.84
N LEU A 2 23.35 -11.34 -37.87
CA LEU A 2 24.54 -12.03 -37.35
C LEU A 2 24.34 -13.52 -36.96
N HIS A 3 23.24 -13.86 -36.28
CA HIS A 3 22.92 -15.27 -35.98
C HIS A 3 22.66 -16.14 -37.23
N ALA A 4 22.06 -15.56 -38.28
CA ALA A 4 21.82 -16.27 -39.54
C ALA A 4 23.13 -16.46 -40.31
N GLU A 5 24.03 -15.48 -40.25
CA GLU A 5 25.36 -15.57 -40.82
C GLU A 5 26.22 -16.61 -40.09
N ARG A 6 26.22 -16.61 -38.75
CA ARG A 6 26.92 -17.61 -37.92
C ARG A 6 26.47 -19.04 -38.21
N THR A 7 25.16 -19.26 -38.35
CA THR A 7 24.60 -20.58 -38.69
C THR A 7 24.96 -21.03 -40.10
N SER A 8 25.02 -20.10 -41.06
CA SER A 8 25.51 -20.35 -42.43
C SER A 8 26.99 -20.74 -42.44
N VAL A 9 27.86 -19.97 -41.77
CA VAL A 9 29.29 -20.24 -41.67
C VAL A 9 29.55 -21.59 -40.96
N ALA A 10 28.80 -21.91 -39.90
CA ALA A 10 28.88 -23.19 -39.22
C ALA A 10 28.45 -24.38 -40.11
N ALA A 11 27.49 -24.19 -41.01
CA ALA A 11 27.13 -25.19 -42.01
C ALA A 11 28.25 -25.40 -43.04
N GLN A 12 28.87 -24.30 -43.50
CA GLN A 12 30.01 -24.34 -44.43
C GLN A 12 31.25 -24.99 -43.80
N HIS A 13 31.54 -24.71 -42.53
CA HIS A 13 32.64 -25.33 -41.78
C HIS A 13 32.45 -26.85 -41.68
N ARG A 14 31.25 -27.31 -41.31
CA ARG A 14 30.91 -28.74 -41.26
C ARG A 14 30.98 -29.42 -42.63
N ALA A 15 30.61 -28.72 -43.70
CA ALA A 15 30.73 -29.23 -45.06
C ALA A 15 32.20 -29.35 -45.51
N ALA A 16 33.01 -28.32 -45.23
CA ALA A 16 34.45 -28.31 -45.53
C ALA A 16 35.21 -29.39 -44.73
N GLY A 17 34.86 -29.59 -43.46
CA GLY A 17 35.43 -30.65 -42.62
C GLY A 17 35.20 -32.04 -43.23
N ARG A 18 33.95 -32.36 -43.61
CA ARG A 18 33.62 -33.64 -44.27
C ARG A 18 34.33 -33.84 -45.61
N GLN A 19 34.49 -32.77 -46.39
CA GLN A 19 35.24 -32.82 -47.66
C GLN A 19 36.74 -33.05 -47.42
N SER A 20 37.32 -32.41 -46.41
CA SER A 20 38.72 -32.58 -46.05
C SER A 20 39.02 -33.99 -45.54
N GLU A 21 38.12 -34.57 -44.75
CA GLU A 21 38.23 -35.94 -44.22
C GLU A 21 38.18 -36.96 -45.37
N ALA A 22 37.18 -36.85 -46.25
CA ALA A 22 37.06 -37.73 -47.41
C ALA A 22 38.24 -37.62 -48.39
N LEU A 23 38.81 -36.42 -48.58
CA LEU A 23 40.03 -36.26 -49.38
C LEU A 23 41.27 -36.80 -48.67
N ARG A 24 41.32 -36.76 -47.34
CA ARG A 24 42.45 -37.26 -46.55
C ARG A 24 42.53 -38.78 -46.67
N ASP A 25 41.40 -39.46 -46.57
CA ASP A 25 41.31 -40.90 -46.77
C ASP A 25 41.75 -41.31 -48.19
N ARG A 26 41.34 -40.55 -49.22
CA ARG A 26 41.76 -40.79 -50.61
C ARG A 26 43.25 -40.52 -50.85
N ALA A 27 43.80 -39.45 -50.26
CA ALA A 27 45.22 -39.15 -50.33
C ALA A 27 46.07 -40.21 -49.64
N GLN A 28 45.62 -40.73 -48.49
CA GLN A 28 46.26 -41.87 -47.81
C GLN A 28 46.24 -43.13 -48.67
N HIS A 29 45.11 -43.43 -49.33
CA HIS A 29 45.02 -44.56 -50.25
C HIS A 29 45.96 -44.39 -51.45
N ALA A 30 46.03 -43.19 -52.04
CA ALA A 30 46.93 -42.90 -53.16
C ALA A 30 48.42 -42.99 -52.76
N ALA A 31 48.78 -42.51 -51.58
CA ALA A 31 50.13 -42.69 -51.04
C ALA A 31 50.48 -44.18 -50.91
N ALA A 32 49.57 -45.00 -50.38
CA ALA A 32 49.76 -46.45 -50.31
C ALA A 32 49.90 -47.11 -51.70
N THR A 33 49.19 -46.62 -52.73
CA THR A 33 49.35 -47.12 -54.10
C THR A 33 50.70 -46.73 -54.71
N VAL A 34 51.19 -45.51 -54.43
CA VAL A 34 52.55 -45.08 -54.83
C VAL A 34 53.59 -45.99 -54.19
N ASP A 35 53.49 -46.25 -52.88
CA ASP A 35 54.41 -47.15 -52.17
C ASP A 35 54.39 -48.57 -52.75
N ALA A 36 53.20 -49.09 -53.10
CA ALA A 36 53.05 -50.42 -53.70
C ALA A 36 53.64 -50.52 -55.12
N LEU A 37 53.43 -49.50 -55.97
CA LEU A 37 53.99 -49.42 -57.32
C LEU A 37 55.51 -49.24 -57.28
N GLN A 38 56.02 -48.45 -56.33
CA GLN A 38 57.45 -48.27 -56.12
C GLN A 38 58.14 -49.58 -55.72
N LEU A 39 57.54 -50.33 -54.78
CA LEU A 39 58.03 -51.66 -54.39
C LEU A 39 57.93 -52.68 -55.54
N ARG A 40 56.95 -52.56 -56.45
CA ARG A 40 56.85 -53.39 -57.66
C ARG A 40 57.95 -53.04 -58.66
N LEU A 41 58.23 -51.75 -58.86
CA LEU A 41 59.31 -51.27 -59.72
C LEU A 41 60.68 -51.75 -59.23
N ASP A 42 60.95 -51.64 -57.92
CA ASP A 42 62.19 -52.12 -57.30
C ASP A 42 62.40 -53.64 -57.51
N ARG A 43 61.32 -54.43 -57.43
CA ARG A 43 61.35 -55.88 -57.70
C ARG A 43 61.62 -56.18 -59.18
N LEU A 44 61.08 -55.40 -60.11
CA LEU A 44 61.34 -55.54 -61.55
C LEU A 44 62.79 -55.16 -61.88
N ASP A 45 63.30 -54.09 -61.28
CA ASP A 45 64.70 -53.65 -61.42
C ASP A 45 65.67 -54.72 -60.91
N ALA A 46 65.36 -55.36 -59.77
CA ALA A 46 66.15 -56.48 -59.25
C ALA A 46 66.13 -57.73 -60.17
N ARG A 47 64.99 -58.01 -60.83
CA ARG A 47 64.86 -59.13 -61.79
C ARG A 47 65.66 -58.89 -63.07
N LEU A 48 65.60 -57.66 -63.61
CA LEU A 48 66.35 -57.27 -64.80
C LEU A 48 67.87 -57.29 -64.54
N ALA A 49 68.32 -56.90 -63.34
CA ALA A 49 69.72 -57.02 -62.93
C ALA A 49 70.22 -58.47 -62.84
N HIS A 50 69.32 -59.46 -62.72
CA HIS A 50 69.62 -60.89 -62.60
C HIS A 50 69.53 -61.68 -63.94
N ASN A 51 69.51 -61.01 -65.10
CA ASN A 51 69.52 -61.62 -66.45
C ASN A 51 68.37 -62.62 -66.73
N LEU A 52 67.25 -62.52 -66.02
CA LEU A 52 66.02 -63.20 -66.42
C LEU A 52 65.42 -62.40 -67.59
N ALA A 53 65.13 -63.05 -68.72
CA ALA A 53 64.49 -62.42 -69.87
C ALA A 53 63.12 -61.84 -69.47
N GLY A 54 63.13 -60.57 -69.06
CA GLY A 54 61.97 -59.80 -68.66
C GLY A 54 61.70 -58.73 -69.71
N ASP A 55 60.44 -58.61 -70.11
CA ASP A 55 59.98 -57.66 -71.10
C ASP A 55 60.14 -56.23 -70.57
N GLY A 56 60.98 -55.42 -71.23
CA GLY A 56 61.20 -54.00 -70.87
C GLY A 56 59.92 -53.16 -70.92
N GLY A 57 58.88 -53.65 -71.60
CA GLY A 57 57.54 -53.07 -71.61
C GLY A 57 56.89 -53.00 -70.24
N GLU A 58 56.92 -54.08 -69.43
CA GLU A 58 56.25 -54.12 -68.11
C GLU A 58 56.87 -53.10 -67.14
N ARG A 59 58.19 -52.88 -67.20
CA ARG A 59 58.87 -51.86 -66.40
C ARG A 59 58.45 -50.45 -66.80
N ALA A 60 58.36 -50.18 -68.10
CA ALA A 60 57.97 -48.86 -68.60
C ALA A 60 56.51 -48.54 -68.24
N GLU A 61 55.63 -49.54 -68.26
CA GLU A 61 54.23 -49.41 -67.83
C GLU A 61 54.12 -49.12 -66.32
N VAL A 62 54.80 -49.91 -65.46
CA VAL A 62 54.78 -49.67 -64.00
C VAL A 62 55.41 -48.33 -63.62
N ALA A 63 56.46 -47.89 -64.33
CA ALA A 63 57.07 -46.58 -64.12
C ALA A 63 56.12 -45.43 -64.51
N ARG A 64 55.32 -45.61 -65.57
CA ARG A 64 54.30 -44.65 -65.98
C ARG A 64 53.15 -44.60 -64.98
N GLU A 65 52.64 -45.76 -64.55
CA GLU A 65 51.60 -45.85 -63.51
C GLU A 65 52.05 -45.21 -62.19
N LEU A 66 53.33 -45.38 -61.82
CA LEU A 66 53.91 -44.73 -60.65
C LEU A 66 53.93 -43.20 -60.79
N LEU A 67 54.31 -42.67 -61.95
CA LEU A 67 54.32 -41.23 -62.20
C LEU A 67 52.90 -40.64 -62.14
N GLU A 68 51.93 -41.33 -62.75
CA GLU A 68 50.51 -40.93 -62.72
C GLU A 68 49.96 -40.98 -61.28
N ALA A 69 50.30 -42.01 -60.49
CA ALA A 69 49.92 -42.12 -59.08
C ALA A 69 50.59 -41.04 -58.19
N GLN A 70 51.86 -40.71 -58.44
CA GLN A 70 52.58 -39.64 -57.75
C GLN A 70 51.98 -38.27 -58.04
N GLN A 71 51.60 -38.00 -59.30
CA GLN A 71 50.91 -36.77 -59.68
C GLN A 71 49.53 -36.67 -59.02
N ALA A 72 48.74 -37.75 -59.03
CA ALA A 72 47.44 -37.79 -58.38
C ALA A 72 47.54 -37.58 -56.85
N ALA A 73 48.55 -38.15 -56.20
CA ALA A 73 48.81 -37.94 -54.78
C ALA A 73 49.23 -36.49 -54.47
N ALA A 74 50.06 -35.88 -55.31
CA ALA A 74 50.44 -34.47 -55.18
C ALA A 74 49.24 -33.53 -55.34
N ASP A 75 48.37 -33.78 -56.32
CA ASP A 75 47.15 -33.00 -56.56
C ASP A 75 46.17 -33.10 -55.39
N MET A 76 45.98 -34.30 -54.83
CA MET A 76 45.15 -34.50 -53.63
C MET A 76 45.75 -33.82 -52.39
N GLY A 77 47.08 -33.83 -52.24
CA GLY A 77 47.77 -33.10 -51.19
C GLY A 77 47.56 -31.58 -51.29
N ALA A 78 47.61 -31.03 -52.50
CA ALA A 78 47.34 -29.61 -52.75
C ALA A 78 45.88 -29.24 -52.43
N GLN A 79 44.92 -30.09 -52.83
CA GLN A 79 43.50 -29.88 -52.51
C GLN A 79 43.22 -29.95 -51.01
N LEU A 80 43.88 -30.85 -50.28
CA LEU A 80 43.78 -30.94 -48.82
C LEU A 80 44.28 -29.67 -48.15
N ALA A 81 45.46 -29.18 -48.54
CA ALA A 81 46.00 -27.94 -47.99
C ALA A 81 45.06 -26.74 -48.22
N GLN A 82 44.40 -26.68 -49.38
CA GLN A 82 43.39 -25.66 -49.67
C GLN A 82 42.14 -25.78 -48.79
N LEU A 83 41.64 -27.00 -48.58
CA LEU A 83 40.48 -27.23 -47.71
C LEU A 83 40.80 -26.94 -46.25
N GLU A 84 41.96 -27.34 -45.74
CA GLU A 84 42.40 -27.05 -44.37
C GLU A 84 42.58 -25.54 -44.15
N SER A 85 43.12 -24.82 -45.13
CA SER A 85 43.21 -23.35 -45.10
C SER A 85 41.82 -22.69 -45.10
N ARG A 86 40.88 -23.20 -45.92
CA ARG A 86 39.49 -22.74 -45.92
C ARG A 86 38.81 -23.03 -44.57
N GLU A 87 39.00 -24.22 -44.01
CA GLU A 87 38.44 -24.59 -42.72
C GLU A 87 38.99 -23.70 -41.60
N GLY A 88 40.30 -23.44 -41.60
CA GLY A 88 40.95 -22.52 -40.66
C GLY A 88 40.39 -21.10 -40.74
N ARG A 89 40.11 -20.59 -41.95
CA ARG A 89 39.43 -19.30 -42.14
C ARG A 89 38.01 -19.32 -41.58
N LEU A 90 37.22 -20.34 -41.91
CA LEU A 90 35.84 -20.48 -41.44
C LEU A 90 35.75 -20.55 -39.90
N ARG A 91 36.69 -21.24 -39.25
CA ARG A 91 36.77 -21.28 -37.78
C ARG A 91 37.03 -19.89 -37.17
N ARG A 92 37.94 -19.11 -37.75
CA ARG A 92 38.22 -17.73 -37.28
C ARG A 92 37.00 -16.84 -37.44
N THR A 93 36.35 -16.88 -38.60
CA THR A 93 35.14 -16.09 -38.85
C THR A 93 33.99 -16.48 -37.92
N MET A 94 33.86 -17.76 -37.54
CA MET A 94 32.88 -18.16 -36.52
C MET A 94 33.18 -17.55 -35.15
N ALA A 95 34.45 -17.56 -34.72
CA ALA A 95 34.86 -16.99 -33.44
C ALA A 95 34.67 -15.47 -33.40
N GLU A 96 34.95 -14.78 -34.52
CA GLU A 96 34.70 -13.34 -34.67
C GLU A 96 33.21 -13.02 -34.59
N LEU A 97 32.35 -13.77 -35.30
CA LEU A 97 30.89 -13.60 -35.24
C LEU A 97 30.33 -13.89 -33.84
N ASP A 98 30.86 -14.90 -33.13
CA ASP A 98 30.43 -15.21 -31.76
C ASP A 98 30.75 -14.03 -30.81
N LEU A 99 31.94 -13.42 -30.92
CA LEU A 99 32.30 -12.22 -30.15
C LEU A 99 31.45 -11.00 -30.52
N GLU A 100 31.15 -10.80 -31.80
CA GLU A 100 30.28 -9.70 -32.25
C GLU A 100 28.84 -9.84 -31.74
N ILE A 101 28.32 -11.07 -31.75
CA ILE A 101 27.00 -11.37 -31.18
C ILE A 101 27.00 -11.05 -29.68
N GLU A 102 27.97 -11.53 -28.92
CA GLU A 102 28.09 -11.24 -27.49
C GLU A 102 28.17 -9.74 -27.20
N ALA A 103 28.99 -9.00 -27.97
CA ALA A 103 29.11 -7.55 -27.82
C ALA A 103 27.81 -6.81 -28.17
N ALA A 104 27.07 -7.29 -29.19
CA ALA A 104 25.81 -6.72 -29.62
C ALA A 104 24.67 -6.98 -28.62
N THR A 105 24.70 -8.10 -27.89
CA THR A 105 23.66 -8.45 -26.90
C THR A 105 23.96 -7.90 -25.50
N ALA A 106 25.22 -7.84 -25.08
CA ALA A 106 25.57 -7.41 -23.73
C ALA A 106 25.14 -5.97 -23.41
N ARG A 107 25.40 -5.02 -24.32
CA ARG A 107 25.08 -3.60 -24.12
C ARG A 107 23.58 -3.30 -23.91
N PRO A 108 22.66 -3.78 -24.79
CA PRO A 108 21.23 -3.54 -24.58
C PRO A 108 20.71 -4.24 -23.32
N GLU A 109 21.23 -5.41 -22.95
CA GLU A 109 20.86 -6.09 -21.71
C GLU A 109 21.29 -5.31 -20.47
N GLU A 110 22.52 -4.79 -20.44
CA GLU A 110 23.01 -3.92 -19.37
C GLU A 110 22.17 -2.64 -19.25
N PHE A 111 21.88 -1.99 -20.38
CA PHE A 111 21.04 -0.79 -20.40
C PHE A 111 19.62 -1.07 -19.88
N LEU A 112 19.00 -2.18 -20.29
CA LEU A 112 17.69 -2.59 -19.80
C LEU A 112 17.74 -2.93 -18.31
N ALA A 113 18.76 -3.63 -17.84
CA ALA A 113 18.92 -3.97 -16.43
C ALA A 113 19.09 -2.73 -15.55
N GLU A 114 19.88 -1.75 -16.00
CA GLU A 114 20.04 -0.46 -15.32
C GLU A 114 18.73 0.35 -15.34
N GLY A 115 18.06 0.42 -16.49
CA GLY A 115 16.75 1.06 -16.63
C GLY A 115 15.70 0.47 -15.67
N LEU A 116 15.61 -0.86 -15.61
CA LEU A 116 14.71 -1.56 -14.70
C LEU A 116 15.06 -1.30 -13.23
N ARG A 117 16.35 -1.28 -12.87
CA ARG A 117 16.80 -0.93 -11.51
C ARG A 117 16.42 0.51 -11.15
N ASN A 118 16.61 1.46 -12.06
CA ASN A 118 16.28 2.87 -11.84
C ASN A 118 14.76 3.07 -11.67
N VAL A 119 13.96 2.43 -12.52
CA VAL A 119 12.50 2.45 -12.42
C VAL A 119 12.04 1.82 -11.10
N ASN A 120 12.60 0.68 -10.71
CA ASN A 120 12.27 0.03 -9.46
C ASN A 120 12.63 0.90 -8.24
N ALA A 121 13.82 1.51 -8.24
CA ALA A 121 14.24 2.43 -7.19
C ALA A 121 13.35 3.67 -7.11
N HIS A 122 12.86 4.16 -8.25
CA HIS A 122 11.89 5.26 -8.29
C HIS A 122 10.55 4.86 -7.67
N PHE A 123 10.03 3.68 -8.02
CA PHE A 123 8.77 3.17 -7.44
C PHE A 123 8.88 2.94 -5.93
N GLU A 124 9.97 2.33 -5.45
CA GLU A 124 10.19 2.13 -4.01
C GLU A 124 10.23 3.46 -3.25
N ARG A 125 10.86 4.49 -3.84
CA ARG A 125 10.86 5.84 -3.25
C ARG A 125 9.46 6.43 -3.17
N LEU A 126 8.70 6.40 -4.28
CA LEU A 126 7.33 6.92 -4.31
C LEU A 126 6.43 6.17 -3.33
N LEU A 127 6.52 4.84 -3.27
CA LEU A 127 5.77 4.03 -2.30
C LEU A 127 6.14 4.38 -0.86
N GLY A 128 7.42 4.65 -0.58
CA GLY A 128 7.87 5.11 0.72
C GLY A 128 7.27 6.47 1.10
N GLU A 129 7.27 7.43 0.18
CA GLU A 129 6.70 8.77 0.36
C GLU A 129 5.18 8.71 0.60
N GLU A 130 4.46 7.92 -0.20
CA GLU A 130 3.01 7.72 -0.05
C GLU A 130 2.67 7.05 1.30
N ARG A 131 3.44 6.06 1.73
CA ARG A 131 3.26 5.42 3.05
C ARG A 131 3.48 6.42 4.19
N LEU A 132 4.49 7.28 4.09
CA LEU A 132 4.72 8.33 5.08
C LEU A 132 3.60 9.36 5.09
N GLN A 133 3.08 9.75 3.93
CA GLN A 133 1.95 10.66 3.82
C GLN A 133 0.68 10.06 4.41
N ALA A 134 0.38 8.79 4.10
CA ALA A 134 -0.74 8.06 4.67
C ALA A 134 -0.65 7.98 6.20
N ALA A 135 0.52 7.64 6.74
CA ALA A 135 0.74 7.60 8.19
C ALA A 135 0.51 8.97 8.86
N ARG A 136 1.01 10.06 8.26
CA ARG A 136 0.77 11.43 8.75
C ARG A 136 -0.70 11.82 8.73
N LEU A 137 -1.45 11.41 7.70
CA LEU A 137 -2.88 11.70 7.60
C LEU A 137 -3.69 10.93 8.65
N LEU A 138 -3.36 9.65 8.88
CA LEU A 138 -3.98 8.84 9.93
C LEU A 138 -3.71 9.43 11.32
N GLU A 139 -2.48 9.84 11.60
CA GLU A 139 -2.14 10.46 12.89
C GLU A 139 -2.86 11.81 13.08
N ARG A 140 -3.05 12.59 12.01
CA ARG A 140 -3.85 13.83 12.06
C ARG A 140 -5.33 13.55 12.28
N LEU A 141 -5.86 12.50 11.65
CA LEU A 141 -7.25 12.08 11.84
C LEU A 141 -7.48 11.65 13.29
N GLU A 142 -6.62 10.80 13.84
CA GLU A 142 -6.72 10.32 15.21
C GLU A 142 -6.69 11.48 16.22
N ARG A 143 -5.79 12.46 16.04
CA ARG A 143 -5.77 13.67 16.88
C ARG A 143 -7.07 14.46 16.78
N ALA A 144 -7.59 14.66 15.57
CA ALA A 144 -8.83 15.39 15.36
C ALA A 144 -10.04 14.67 15.97
N GLU A 145 -10.07 13.34 15.90
CA GLU A 145 -11.12 12.51 16.54
C GLU A 145 -11.04 12.62 18.06
N GLN A 146 -9.85 12.51 18.65
CA GLN A 146 -9.65 12.68 20.10
C GLN A 146 -10.04 14.08 20.57
N GLU A 147 -9.70 15.13 19.83
CA GLU A 147 -10.10 16.51 20.13
C GLU A 147 -11.62 16.68 20.06
N ALA A 148 -12.26 16.10 19.04
CA ALA A 148 -13.71 16.14 18.90
C ALA A 148 -14.42 15.39 20.04
N GLU A 149 -13.88 14.24 20.47
CA GLU A 149 -14.41 13.49 21.62
C GLU A 149 -14.29 14.29 22.92
N ARG A 150 -13.13 14.94 23.15
CA ARG A 150 -12.94 15.81 24.31
C ARG A 150 -13.93 16.97 24.32
N GLN A 151 -14.10 17.66 23.20
CA GLN A 151 -15.07 18.76 23.09
C GLN A 151 -16.51 18.28 23.33
N ARG A 152 -16.87 17.10 22.82
CA ARG A 152 -18.20 16.51 23.09
C ARG A 152 -18.40 16.25 24.58
N ALA A 153 -17.42 15.62 25.24
CA ALA A 153 -17.47 15.35 26.66
C ALA A 153 -17.56 16.65 27.50
N GLU A 154 -16.80 17.68 27.13
CA GLU A 154 -16.87 19.01 27.77
C GLU A 154 -18.24 19.66 27.61
N HIS A 155 -18.80 19.64 26.40
CA HIS A 155 -20.14 20.19 26.15
C HIS A 155 -21.25 19.39 26.85
N GLU A 156 -21.12 18.07 26.93
CA GLU A 156 -22.04 17.23 27.68
C GLU A 156 -21.98 17.54 29.18
N GLY A 157 -20.79 17.65 29.75
CA GLY A 157 -20.58 18.06 31.14
C GLY A 157 -21.20 19.41 31.44
N GLN A 158 -20.92 20.43 30.63
CA GLN A 158 -21.54 21.76 30.77
C GLN A 158 -23.07 21.69 30.71
N ARG A 159 -23.63 20.91 29.77
CA ARG A 159 -25.09 20.72 29.68
C ARG A 159 -25.67 20.05 30.90
N GLU A 160 -24.93 19.16 31.56
CA GLU A 160 -25.36 18.53 32.81
C GLU A 160 -25.30 19.51 33.97
N ASP A 161 -24.24 20.31 34.06
CA ASP A 161 -24.09 21.37 35.07
C ASP A 161 -25.23 22.38 34.97
N TRP A 162 -25.49 22.93 33.78
CA TRP A 162 -26.62 23.85 33.55
C TRP A 162 -27.98 23.21 33.88
N ARG A 163 -28.17 21.92 33.58
CA ARG A 163 -29.38 21.18 33.96
C ARG A 163 -29.48 20.96 35.46
N GLY A 164 -28.35 20.83 36.16
CA GLY A 164 -28.26 20.77 37.62
C GLY A 164 -28.69 22.10 38.23
N GLU A 165 -28.06 23.20 37.80
CA GLU A 165 -28.34 24.56 38.26
C GLU A 165 -29.80 24.97 38.01
N LEU A 166 -30.35 24.64 36.84
CA LEU A 166 -31.75 24.95 36.55
C LEU A 166 -32.69 24.20 37.49
N ARG A 167 -32.37 22.94 37.83
CA ARG A 167 -33.17 22.15 38.80
C ARG A 167 -33.07 22.74 40.20
N THR A 168 -31.88 23.16 40.64
CA THR A 168 -31.72 23.77 41.96
C THR A 168 -32.46 25.11 42.04
N LEU A 169 -32.34 25.97 41.03
CA LEU A 169 -33.06 27.25 40.96
C LEU A 169 -34.58 27.06 40.96
N GLN A 170 -35.07 26.04 40.26
CA GLN A 170 -36.50 25.74 40.25
C GLN A 170 -37.00 25.29 41.63
N LEU A 171 -36.24 24.43 42.32
CA LEU A 171 -36.56 24.00 43.69
C LEU A 171 -36.53 25.17 44.68
N GLU A 172 -35.55 26.07 44.57
CA GLU A 172 -35.44 27.28 45.40
C GLU A 172 -36.65 28.19 45.17
N LYS A 173 -37.00 28.46 43.91
CA LYS A 173 -38.18 29.24 43.54
C LYS A 173 -39.46 28.63 44.12
N ASP A 174 -39.64 27.32 44.00
CA ASP A 174 -40.83 26.62 44.49
C ASP A 174 -40.91 26.68 46.03
N ALA A 175 -39.76 26.58 46.73
CA ALA A 175 -39.68 26.73 48.17
C ALA A 175 -39.99 28.17 48.64
N GLU A 176 -39.48 29.18 47.94
CA GLU A 176 -39.78 30.60 48.21
C GLU A 176 -41.26 30.91 48.00
N ALA A 177 -41.87 30.39 46.93
CA ALA A 177 -43.29 30.55 46.66
C ALA A 177 -44.14 29.93 47.78
N ALA A 178 -43.83 28.69 48.18
CA ALA A 178 -44.53 28.02 49.29
C ALA A 178 -44.42 28.81 50.60
N LEU A 179 -43.24 29.37 50.89
CA LEU A 179 -43.02 30.18 52.08
C LEU A 179 -43.77 31.53 52.02
N ALA A 180 -43.86 32.15 50.84
CA ALA A 180 -44.65 33.36 50.63
C ALA A 180 -46.15 33.09 50.82
N GLU A 181 -46.67 31.97 50.30
CA GLU A 181 -48.05 31.53 50.50
C GLU A 181 -48.37 31.28 51.97
N GLN A 182 -47.48 30.62 52.70
CA GLN A 182 -47.63 30.42 54.15
C GLN A 182 -47.69 31.75 54.92
N ARG A 183 -46.82 32.71 54.57
CA ARG A 183 -46.83 34.05 55.17
C ARG A 183 -48.13 34.79 54.85
N LEU A 184 -48.59 34.74 53.60
CA LEU A 184 -49.85 35.33 53.18
C LEU A 184 -51.01 34.75 54.00
N ALA A 185 -51.14 33.42 54.07
CA ALA A 185 -52.18 32.74 54.82
C ALA A 185 -52.16 33.11 56.32
N ALA A 186 -50.97 33.21 56.92
CA ALA A 186 -50.82 33.64 58.31
C ALA A 186 -51.29 35.09 58.51
N THR A 187 -50.93 36.02 57.61
CA THR A 187 -51.38 37.42 57.68
C THR A 187 -52.88 37.55 57.45
N GLU A 188 -53.47 36.78 56.52
CA GLU A 188 -54.91 36.76 56.32
C GLU A 188 -55.66 36.28 57.57
N GLN A 189 -55.12 35.28 58.26
CA GLN A 189 -55.68 34.79 59.52
C GLN A 189 -55.61 35.88 60.60
N GLN A 190 -54.48 36.57 60.75
CA GLN A 190 -54.34 37.70 61.69
C GLN A 190 -55.34 38.82 61.38
N VAL A 191 -55.56 39.15 60.10
CA VAL A 191 -56.55 40.15 59.69
C VAL A 191 -57.98 39.68 60.02
N ARG A 192 -58.31 38.40 59.81
CA ARG A 192 -59.61 37.83 60.18
C ARG A 192 -59.84 37.90 61.69
N GLU A 193 -58.85 37.51 62.49
CA GLU A 193 -58.91 37.59 63.95
C GLU A 193 -59.06 39.04 64.43
N ALA A 194 -58.29 39.97 63.88
CA ALA A 194 -58.39 41.39 64.21
C ALA A 194 -59.78 41.96 63.89
N ARG A 195 -60.40 41.55 62.77
CA ARG A 195 -61.77 41.94 62.41
C ARG A 195 -62.78 41.39 63.42
N ALA A 196 -62.67 40.12 63.81
CA ALA A 196 -63.54 39.51 64.81
C ALA A 196 -63.41 40.21 66.18
N TRP A 197 -62.19 40.59 66.58
CA TRP A 197 -61.96 41.40 67.78
C TRP A 197 -62.64 42.77 67.71
N VAL A 198 -62.57 43.45 66.57
CA VAL A 198 -63.26 44.73 66.36
C VAL A 198 -64.78 44.57 66.45
N GLU A 199 -65.35 43.52 65.87
CA GLU A 199 -66.78 43.21 65.98
C GLU A 199 -67.18 42.95 67.43
N HIS A 200 -66.44 42.10 68.14
CA HIS A 200 -66.69 41.83 69.56
C HIS A 200 -66.59 43.10 70.43
N LEU A 201 -65.61 43.97 70.17
CA LEU A 201 -65.48 45.25 70.88
C LEU A 201 -66.65 46.20 70.57
N LYS A 202 -67.17 46.20 69.34
CA LYS A 202 -68.38 46.96 68.98
C LYS A 202 -69.59 46.42 69.71
N GLU A 203 -69.83 45.11 69.71
CA GLU A 203 -70.93 44.49 70.46
C GLU A 203 -70.84 44.79 71.96
N ALA A 204 -69.64 44.71 72.55
CA ALA A 204 -69.41 45.07 73.94
C ALA A 204 -69.65 46.57 74.22
N SER A 205 -69.35 47.44 73.26
CA SER A 205 -69.65 48.87 73.35
C SER A 205 -71.15 49.14 73.23
N ASP A 206 -71.84 48.48 72.30
CA ASP A 206 -73.28 48.64 72.06
C ASP A 206 -74.09 48.13 73.26
N THR A 207 -73.71 46.98 73.83
CA THR A 207 -74.31 46.45 75.06
C THR A 207 -74.11 47.40 76.24
N LYS A 208 -72.92 47.99 76.40
CA LYS A 208 -72.69 49.05 77.40
C LYS A 208 -73.55 50.29 77.14
N ALA A 209 -73.69 50.73 75.88
CA ALA A 209 -74.52 51.88 75.53
C ALA A 209 -76.00 51.60 75.84
N VAL A 210 -76.51 50.38 75.60
CA VAL A 210 -77.86 49.97 75.99
C VAL A 210 -77.99 49.96 77.52
N GLY A 211 -77.02 49.41 78.24
CA GLY A 211 -77.00 49.42 79.70
C GLY A 211 -77.01 50.83 80.29
N LEU A 212 -76.22 51.75 79.72
CA LEU A 212 -76.22 53.17 80.08
C LEU A 212 -77.60 53.80 79.87
N ARG A 213 -78.24 53.60 78.71
CA ARG A 213 -79.60 54.11 78.46
C ARG A 213 -80.64 53.54 79.44
N GLN A 214 -80.49 52.29 79.85
CA GLN A 214 -81.37 51.68 80.86
C GLN A 214 -81.18 52.33 82.23
N LEU A 215 -79.94 52.58 82.64
CA LEU A 215 -79.62 53.30 83.87
C LEU A 215 -80.15 54.73 83.83
N GLU A 216 -79.95 55.47 82.75
CA GLU A 216 -80.53 56.81 82.55
C GLU A 216 -82.08 56.77 82.64
N GLY A 217 -82.71 55.75 82.05
CA GLY A 217 -84.15 55.54 82.15
C GLY A 217 -84.61 55.25 83.59
N GLN A 218 -83.84 54.48 84.35
CA GLN A 218 -84.09 54.21 85.77
C GLN A 218 -83.88 55.46 86.62
N GLU A 219 -82.83 56.25 86.37
CA GLU A 219 -82.61 57.54 87.03
C GLU A 219 -83.76 58.50 86.77
N PHE A 220 -84.23 58.60 85.53
CA PHE A 220 -85.40 59.41 85.20
C PHE A 220 -86.68 58.93 85.91
N GLN A 221 -86.88 57.62 86.05
CA GLN A 221 -87.98 57.08 86.85
C GLN A 221 -87.82 57.39 88.34
N LEU A 222 -86.62 57.26 88.89
CA LEU A 222 -86.33 57.62 90.28
C LEU A 222 -86.58 59.11 90.53
N ASP A 223 -86.18 59.98 89.60
CA ASP A 223 -86.42 61.41 89.71
C ASP A 223 -87.92 61.75 89.59
N LYS A 224 -88.67 61.07 88.72
CA LYS A 224 -90.15 61.15 88.72
C LYS A 224 -90.76 60.71 90.04
N ILE A 225 -90.28 59.61 90.64
CA ILE A 225 -90.74 59.14 91.95
C ILE A 225 -90.39 60.17 93.02
N LYS A 226 -89.18 60.73 93.02
CA LYS A 226 -88.78 61.80 93.94
C LYS A 226 -89.68 63.02 93.79
N GLN A 227 -90.02 63.42 92.55
CA GLN A 227 -90.91 64.55 92.29
C GLN A 227 -92.34 64.27 92.75
N ALA A 228 -92.89 63.09 92.47
CA ALA A 228 -94.20 62.69 92.98
C ALA A 228 -94.23 62.60 94.52
N LEU A 229 -93.15 62.14 95.15
CA LEU A 229 -92.99 62.16 96.60
C LEU A 229 -92.89 63.59 97.15
N SER A 230 -92.17 64.49 96.47
CA SER A 230 -92.11 65.93 96.78
C SER A 230 -93.50 66.55 96.77
N GLU A 231 -94.28 66.29 95.72
CA GLU A 231 -95.67 66.75 95.57
C GLU A 231 -96.60 66.19 96.66
N LEU A 232 -96.30 65.00 97.19
CA LEU A 232 -97.00 64.39 98.33
C LEU A 232 -96.58 64.97 99.69
N THR A 233 -95.37 65.50 99.82
CA THR A 233 -94.87 66.18 101.03
C THR A 233 -95.19 67.68 101.09
N ASP A 234 -95.60 68.28 99.97
CA ASP A 234 -96.07 69.67 99.88
C ASP A 234 -97.59 69.84 100.16
N VAL A 235 -98.24 68.79 100.69
CA VAL A 235 -99.63 68.75 101.20
C VAL A 235 -99.63 68.47 102.69
#